data_AF-A0A069EWI7-F1
#
_entry.id   AF-A0A069EWI7-F1
#
_cell.length_a   1.000
_cell.length_b   1.000
_cell.length_c   1.000
_cell.angle_alpha   90.00
_cell.angle_beta   90.00
_cell.angle_gamma   90.00
#
_symmetry.space_group_name_H-M   'P 1'
#
loop_
_entity.id
_entity.type
_entity.pdbx_description
1 polymer ?
#
loop_
_entity_poly.entity_id
_entity_poly.type
_entity_poly.pdbx_seq_one_letter_code
_entity_poly.pdbx_strand_id
1 'polypeptide(L)' 'MIRYLPVLMIALIVGNLLTILGLTTNLSPLTTRLFLIGGPSMTVITAIAIVVIVLRAKK' A
#
# COMPACT_ATOMS: atom_id res chain seq x y z
N MET A 1 -14.76 -7.23 -11.45
CA MET A 1 -13.95 -6.83 -10.28
C MET A 1 -12.44 -7.00 -10.50
N ILE A 2 -12.00 -8.02 -11.26
CA ILE A 2 -10.58 -8.24 -11.62
C ILE A 2 -9.94 -7.07 -12.39
N ARG A 3 -10.74 -6.24 -13.08
CA ARG A 3 -10.26 -5.02 -13.76
C ARG A 3 -9.56 -4.01 -12.83
N TYR A 4 -9.85 -4.04 -11.52
CA TYR A 4 -9.20 -3.16 -10.53
C TYR A 4 -7.91 -3.75 -9.94
N LEU A 5 -7.58 -5.01 -10.25
CA LEU A 5 -6.37 -5.67 -9.74
C LEU A 5 -5.08 -4.90 -10.10
N PRO A 6 -4.90 -4.39 -11.35
CA PRO A 6 -3.71 -3.61 -11.70
C PRO A 6 -3.56 -2.32 -10.86
N VAL A 7 -4.67 -1.65 -10.57
CA VAL A 7 -4.69 -0.44 -9.74
C VAL A 7 -4.26 -0.76 -8.31
N LEU A 8 -4.74 -1.88 -7.76
CA LEU A 8 -4.35 -2.35 -6.43
C LEU A 8 -2.89 -2.80 -6.39
N MET A 9 -2.37 -3.39 -7.47
CA MET A 9 -0.93 -3.69 -7.57
C MET A 9 -0.08 -2.42 -7.55
N ILE A 10 -0.50 -1.36 -8.26
CA ILE A 10 0.18 -0.06 -8.20
C ILE A 10 0.12 0.51 -6.77
N ALA A 11 -1.04 0.42 -6.10
CA ALA A 11 -1.18 0.89 -4.72
C ALA A 11 -0.25 0.13 -3.74
N LEU A 12 -0.05 -1.18 -3.92
CA LEU A 12 0.95 -1.95 -3.15
C LEU A 12 2.37 -1.44 -3.41
N ILE A 13 2.73 -1.16 -4.65
CA ILE A 13 4.05 -0.63 -4.99
C ILE A 13 4.24 0.74 -4.31
N VAL A 14 3.25 1.62 -4.41
CA VAL A 14 3.29 2.96 -3.79
C VAL A 14 3.43 2.86 -2.26
N GLY A 15 2.63 2.02 -1.59
CA GLY A 15 2.73 1.85 -0.14
C GLY A 15 4.11 1.36 0.33
N ASN A 16 4.71 0.43 -0.43
CA ASN A 16 6.07 -0.04 -0.14
C ASN A 16 7.12 1.03 -0.41
N LEU A 17 7.01 1.80 -1.51
CA LEU A 17 7.91 2.91 -1.80
C LEU A 17 7.87 3.98 -0.70
N LEU A 18 6.69 4.33 -0.19
CA LEU A 18 6.56 5.26 0.93
C LEU A 18 7.29 4.73 2.17
N THR A 19 7.14 3.45 2.47
CA THR A 19 7.82 2.82 3.62
C THR A 19 9.34 2.87 3.45
N ILE A 20 9.85 2.53 2.26
CA ILE A 20 11.27 2.59 1.95
C ILE A 20 11.79 4.02 2.07
N LEU A 21 11.08 5.00 1.52
CA LEU A 21 11.44 6.42 1.65
C LEU A 21 11.50 6.84 3.12
N GLY A 22 10.49 6.49 3.92
CA GLY A 22 10.47 6.79 5.35
C GLY A 22 11.63 6.17 6.13
N LEU A 23 12.12 4.99 5.73
CA LEU A 23 13.25 4.31 6.37
C LEU A 23 14.62 4.79 5.89
N THR A 24 14.72 5.25 4.64
CA THR A 24 16.02 5.50 3.98
C THR A 24 16.37 6.97 3.81
N THR A 25 15.40 7.87 3.94
CA THR A 25 15.63 9.31 3.74
C THR A 25 15.64 10.07 5.05
N ASN A 26 16.61 11.00 5.18
CA ASN A 26 16.66 11.98 6.29
C ASN A 26 15.70 13.16 6.01
N LEU A 27 14.42 12.84 5.89
CA LEU A 27 13.36 13.85 5.79
C LEU A 27 13.07 14.46 7.17
N SER A 28 12.24 15.51 7.17
CA SER A 28 11.77 16.07 8.43
C SER A 28 11.08 14.99 9.28
N PRO A 29 11.18 15.04 10.62
CA PRO A 29 10.62 14.01 11.50
C PRO A 29 9.12 13.77 11.30
N LEU A 30 8.38 14.82 10.91
CA LEU A 30 6.95 14.74 10.61
C LEU A 30 6.69 13.93 9.32
N THR A 31 7.45 14.22 8.25
CA THR A 31 7.32 13.53 6.97
C THR A 31 7.72 12.06 7.09
N THR A 32 8.80 11.77 7.82
CA THR A 32 9.22 10.39 8.11
C THR A 32 8.13 9.61 8.83
N ARG A 33 7.50 10.19 9.86
CA ARG A 33 6.37 9.55 10.56
C ARG A 33 5.18 9.31 9.64
N LEU A 34 4.84 10.26 8.79
CA LEU A 34 3.75 10.11 7.82
C LEU A 34 4.02 8.96 6.83
N PHE A 35 5.25 8.81 6.36
CA PHE A 35 5.63 7.72 5.47
C PHE A 35 5.71 6.36 6.16
N LEU A 36 6.23 6.31 7.38
CA LEU A 36 6.33 5.08 8.17
C LEU A 36 4.97 4.57 8.68
N ILE A 37 3.97 5.45 8.82
CA ILE A 37 2.60 5.05 9.17
C ILE A 37 1.78 4.83 7.88
N GLY A 38 1.83 5.77 6.95
CA GLY A 38 1.02 5.79 5.74
C GLY A 38 1.38 4.67 4.77
N GLY A 39 2.67 4.36 4.60
CA GLY A 39 3.13 3.27 3.74
C GLY A 39 2.56 1.91 4.16
N PRO A 40 2.84 1.43 5.39
CA PRO A 40 2.28 0.17 5.87
C PRO A 40 0.75 0.15 5.89
N SER A 41 0.11 1.25 6.31
CA SER A 41 -1.36 1.33 6.34
C SER A 41 -1.97 1.17 4.93
N MET A 42 -1.41 1.83 3.93
CA MET A 42 -1.84 1.71 2.54
C MET A 42 -1.65 0.28 2.02
N THR A 43 -0.50 -0.35 2.34
CA THR A 43 -0.21 -1.73 1.94
C THR A 43 -1.21 -2.71 2.53
N VAL A 44 -1.53 -2.60 3.82
CA VAL A 44 -2.49 -3.48 4.51
C VAL A 44 -3.90 -3.33 3.91
N ILE A 45 -4.38 -2.11 3.75
CA ILE A 45 -5.72 -1.84 3.18
C ILE A 45 -5.82 -2.41 1.76
N THR A 46 -4.77 -2.20 0.95
CA THR A 46 -4.72 -2.70 -0.42
C THR A 46 -4.68 -4.22 -0.47
N ALA A 47 -3.92 -4.87 0.41
CA ALA A 47 -3.88 -6.32 0.52
C ALA A 47 -5.25 -6.91 0.87
N ILE A 48 -5.97 -6.32 1.83
CA ILE A 48 -7.34 -6.73 2.19
C ILE A 48 -8.27 -6.60 0.97
N ALA A 49 -8.20 -5.49 0.23
CA ALA A 49 -9.02 -5.27 -0.96
C ALA A 49 -8.76 -6.34 -2.05
N ILE A 50 -7.50 -6.71 -2.28
CA ILE A 50 -7.13 -7.79 -3.21
C ILE A 50 -7.73 -9.12 -2.75
N VAL A 51 -7.56 -9.49 -1.48
CA VAL A 51 -8.11 -10.74 -0.92
C VAL A 51 -9.62 -10.79 -1.12
N VAL A 52 -10.35 -9.71 -0.80
CA VAL A 52 -11.80 -9.64 -0.98
C VAL A 52 -12.21 -9.80 -2.45
N ILE A 53 -11.51 -9.14 -3.38
CA ILE A 53 -11.79 -9.26 -4.82
C ILE A 53 -11.55 -10.69 -5.30
N VAL A 54 -10.45 -11.31 -4.89
CA VAL A 54 -10.12 -12.69 -5.28
C VAL A 54 -11.13 -13.68 -4.72
N LEU A 55 -11.51 -13.56 -3.44
CA LEU A 55 -12.53 -14.41 -2.83
C LEU A 55 -13.90 -14.25 -3.51
N ARG A 56 -14.28 -13.03 -3.88
CA ARG A 56 -15.52 -12.78 -4.63
C ARG A 56 -15.48 -13.28 -6.07
N ALA A 57 -14.31 -13.33 -6.71
CA ALA A 57 -14.16 -13.85 -8.06
C ALA A 57 -14.17 -15.40 -8.12
N LYS A 58 -13.94 -16.07 -6.99
CA LYS A 58 -13.99 -17.53 -6.87
C LYS A 58 -15.39 -18.07 -6.47
N LYS A 59 -16.27 -17.20 -6.00
CA LYS A 59 -17.69 -17.52 -5.78
C LYS A 59 -18.47 -17.25 -7.05
#